data_AF-A0A0G4HYT4-F1
#
_entry.id   AF-A0A0G4HYT4-F1
#
_cell.length_a   1.000
_cell.length_b   1.000
_cell.length_c   1.000
_cell.angle_alpha   90.00
_cell.angle_beta   90.00
_cell.angle_gamma   90.00
#
_symmetry.space_group_name_H-M   'P 1'
#
loop_
_entity.id
_entity.type
_entity.pdbx_description
1 polymer ?
#
loop_
_entity_poly.entity_id
_entity_poly.type
_entity_poly.pdbx_seq_one_letter_code
_entity_poly.pdbx_strand_id
1 'polypeptide(L)'
;MTTNIRGLQDVDVLSEAADPVPLPEPCTQEKKKKPEIAFVRFLKNLFNFREYFRRMCDTFGWKFVGFLSVYCVVDKGVMWGLFLALLLPFFKQYVGVPGDTFQDTYNVALLPWSMKGFFGSLSDVFPFLGFYKRHYMSTATALGICSYITLTLLSTEFMRSAVVVVGFLLFLGQIQRAVVDMMADGKVSEFMVKEPAIKSDAVSFIAGVTYISMLVSLAAAVPLLKRNDGSGGRVGFIIAACGLTVLLYPILRGWLPEERVEKAKSNRVDWGKVRKHWKLFTIAVMTALAALGLGVVQAFADDWARLVYLLATGALLQVGGFWSLSRLQARVILVIFLVQVRQVRV
;
A
#
# COMPACT_ATOMS: atom_id res chain seq x y z
N MET A 1 58.69 -49.62 2.73
CA MET A 1 58.37 -48.20 2.49
C MET A 1 57.37 -48.14 1.36
N THR A 2 56.10 -47.94 1.65
CA THR A 2 55.06 -47.70 0.63
C THR A 2 53.87 -47.04 1.31
N THR A 3 53.60 -45.78 0.97
CA THR A 3 52.41 -45.07 1.45
C THR A 3 51.76 -44.31 0.30
N ASN A 4 50.47 -44.58 0.17
CA ASN A 4 49.38 -43.66 -0.15
C ASN A 4 49.26 -43.10 -1.57
N ILE A 5 48.23 -43.57 -2.30
CA ILE A 5 47.23 -42.81 -3.07
C ILE A 5 46.16 -43.84 -3.48
N ARG A 6 44.94 -43.75 -2.92
CA ARG A 6 43.63 -44.17 -3.48
C ARG A 6 42.61 -44.28 -2.34
N GLY A 7 41.55 -43.48 -2.39
CA GLY A 7 40.47 -43.53 -1.41
C GLY A 7 39.30 -42.67 -1.84
N LEU A 8 38.66 -43.02 -2.96
CA LEU A 8 37.32 -42.55 -3.33
C LEU A 8 36.71 -43.63 -4.25
N GLN A 9 36.16 -44.68 -3.62
CA GLN A 9 35.18 -45.55 -4.26
C GLN A 9 34.20 -46.09 -3.20
N ASP A 10 32.92 -45.97 -3.56
CA ASP A 10 31.81 -46.84 -3.23
C ASP A 10 31.36 -46.95 -1.76
N VAL A 11 30.26 -46.24 -1.42
CA VAL A 11 29.22 -46.79 -0.53
C VAL A 11 27.84 -46.38 -1.03
N ASP A 12 27.11 -47.40 -1.47
CA ASP A 12 25.67 -47.59 -1.56
C ASP A 12 24.76 -46.57 -0.86
N VAL A 13 23.84 -45.94 -1.61
CA VAL A 13 22.69 -45.19 -1.06
C VAL A 13 21.36 -45.87 -1.41
N LEU A 14 21.37 -47.14 -1.79
CA LEU A 14 20.17 -47.92 -2.14
C LEU A 14 19.94 -49.18 -1.28
N SER A 15 20.49 -49.24 -0.07
CA SER A 15 20.16 -50.33 0.86
C SER A 15 20.31 -49.90 2.31
N GLU A 16 19.40 -49.03 2.78
CA GLU A 16 19.11 -48.91 4.21
C GLU A 16 17.60 -48.75 4.40
N ALA A 17 16.88 -49.81 4.03
CA ALA A 17 15.54 -50.07 4.53
C ALA A 17 15.69 -50.66 5.94
N ALA A 18 15.73 -49.79 6.94
CA ALA A 18 15.64 -50.18 8.35
C ALA A 18 14.76 -49.15 9.09
N ASP A 19 13.58 -49.65 9.44
CA ASP A 19 12.56 -49.17 10.37
C ASP A 19 11.83 -47.84 10.08
N PRO A 20 10.50 -47.88 9.84
CA PRO A 20 9.70 -46.68 9.81
C PRO A 20 9.70 -46.04 11.20
N VAL A 21 10.27 -44.84 11.31
CA VAL A 21 10.01 -43.95 12.44
C VAL A 21 8.49 -43.87 12.58
N PRO A 22 7.90 -44.25 13.73
CA PRO A 22 6.46 -44.14 13.90
C PRO A 22 6.08 -42.69 13.70
N LEU A 23 5.21 -42.42 12.73
CA LEU A 23 4.54 -41.13 12.63
C LEU A 23 4.01 -40.81 14.04
N PRO A 24 4.22 -39.58 14.55
CA PRO A 24 3.62 -39.19 15.81
C PRO A 24 2.14 -39.51 15.73
N GLU A 25 1.64 -40.36 16.63
CA GLU A 25 0.22 -40.67 16.69
C GLU A 25 -0.55 -39.36 16.63
N PRO A 26 -1.61 -39.24 15.80
CA PRO A 26 -2.46 -38.07 15.86
C PRO A 26 -2.93 -38.00 17.30
N CYS A 27 -2.49 -36.95 18.00
CA CYS A 27 -2.76 -36.74 19.41
C CYS A 27 -4.28 -36.59 19.56
N THR A 28 -4.95 -37.73 19.69
CA THR A 28 -6.40 -37.85 19.74
C THR A 28 -6.80 -37.55 21.18
N GLN A 29 -6.61 -36.30 21.55
CA GLN A 29 -7.18 -35.67 22.72
C GLN A 29 -7.76 -34.34 22.25
N GLU A 30 -8.62 -34.40 21.23
CA GLU A 30 -9.65 -33.39 21.04
C GLU A 30 -10.64 -33.52 22.19
N LYS A 31 -10.22 -33.07 23.39
CA LYS A 31 -11.17 -32.69 24.43
C LYS A 31 -12.10 -31.71 23.75
N LYS A 32 -13.37 -32.08 23.59
CA LYS A 32 -14.50 -31.18 23.32
C LYS A 32 -14.43 -30.01 24.33
N LYS A 33 -13.58 -29.03 24.07
CA LYS A 33 -13.55 -27.77 24.80
C LYS A 33 -14.85 -27.10 24.40
N LYS A 34 -15.81 -27.08 25.32
CA LYS A 34 -17.08 -26.37 25.18
C LYS A 34 -16.84 -25.08 24.38
N PRO A 35 -17.53 -24.85 23.25
CA PRO A 35 -17.33 -23.64 22.44
C PRO A 35 -17.52 -22.35 23.26
N GLU A 36 -18.30 -22.41 24.35
CA GLU A 36 -18.41 -21.36 25.35
C GLU A 36 -17.08 -20.90 25.95
N ILE A 37 -16.14 -21.80 26.28
CA ILE A 37 -14.89 -21.40 26.96
C ILE A 37 -13.91 -20.75 25.97
N ALA A 38 -13.95 -21.17 24.70
CA ALA A 38 -13.18 -20.53 23.63
C ALA A 38 -13.75 -19.15 23.30
N PHE A 39 -15.07 -19.01 23.24
CA PHE A 39 -15.74 -17.74 23.00
C PHE A 39 -15.57 -16.76 24.17
N VAL A 40 -15.69 -17.21 25.42
CA VAL A 40 -15.43 -16.39 26.61
C VAL A 40 -13.95 -15.99 26.68
N ARG A 41 -13.02 -16.87 26.32
CA ARG A 41 -11.58 -16.53 26.24
C ARG A 41 -11.29 -15.56 25.10
N PHE A 42 -11.93 -15.73 23.95
CA PHE A 42 -11.86 -14.80 22.82
C PHE A 42 -12.42 -13.44 23.21
N LEU A 43 -13.57 -13.38 23.87
CA LEU A 43 -14.15 -12.15 24.43
C LEU A 43 -13.22 -11.54 25.49
N LYS A 44 -12.64 -12.33 26.38
CA LYS A 44 -11.70 -11.84 27.41
C LYS A 44 -10.41 -11.28 26.77
N ASN A 45 -9.93 -11.88 25.70
CA ASN A 45 -8.81 -11.37 24.90
C ASN A 45 -9.20 -10.13 24.08
N LEU A 46 -10.46 -10.02 23.63
CA LEU A 46 -11.02 -8.81 23.05
C LEU A 46 -11.07 -7.68 24.09
N PHE A 47 -11.35 -8.00 25.36
CA PHE A 47 -11.29 -7.05 26.49
C PHE A 47 -9.85 -6.64 26.88
N ASN A 48 -8.83 -7.43 26.53
CA ASN A 48 -7.43 -7.00 26.61
C ASN A 48 -7.05 -5.97 25.53
N PHE A 49 -7.99 -5.53 24.68
CA PHE A 49 -7.78 -4.42 23.75
C PHE A 49 -7.26 -3.16 24.46
N ARG A 50 -7.68 -2.91 25.70
CA ARG A 50 -7.18 -1.77 26.50
C ARG A 50 -5.68 -1.91 26.81
N GLU A 51 -5.21 -3.10 27.15
CA GLU A 51 -3.80 -3.36 27.42
C GLU A 51 -2.98 -3.35 26.12
N TYR A 52 -3.55 -3.91 25.04
CA TYR A 52 -2.97 -3.82 23.71
C TYR A 52 -2.79 -2.37 23.25
N PHE A 53 -3.84 -1.55 23.38
CA PHE A 53 -3.81 -0.13 23.02
C PHE A 53 -2.88 0.68 23.94
N ARG A 54 -2.81 0.32 25.23
CA ARG A 54 -1.84 0.91 26.17
C ARG A 54 -0.40 0.62 25.73
N ARG A 55 -0.06 -0.65 25.46
CA ARG A 55 1.29 -1.03 24.94
C ARG A 55 1.64 -0.29 23.66
N MET A 56 0.69 -0.15 22.74
CA MET A 56 0.90 0.65 21.54
C MET A 56 1.15 2.13 21.86
N CYS A 57 0.33 2.74 22.73
CA CYS A 57 0.51 4.13 23.14
C CYS A 57 1.85 4.37 23.86
N ASP A 58 2.32 3.39 24.64
CA ASP A 58 3.57 3.48 25.41
C ASP A 58 4.80 3.49 24.47
N THR A 59 4.81 2.63 23.44
CA THR A 59 5.93 2.55 22.48
C THR A 59 5.88 3.64 21.41
N PHE A 60 4.72 3.84 20.78
CA PHE A 60 4.60 4.75 19.64
C PHE A 60 4.37 6.20 20.06
N GLY A 61 3.90 6.41 21.30
CA GLY A 61 3.33 7.66 21.76
C GLY A 61 1.87 7.80 21.33
N TRP A 62 1.02 8.25 22.26
CA TRP A 62 -0.42 8.43 22.03
C TRP A 62 -0.75 9.33 20.82
N LYS A 63 0.09 10.32 20.53
CA LYS A 63 -0.08 11.22 19.37
C LYS A 63 0.04 10.46 18.04
N PHE A 64 1.04 9.58 17.93
CA PHE A 64 1.26 8.82 16.71
C PHE A 64 0.21 7.73 16.54
N VAL A 65 -0.21 7.06 17.62
CA VAL A 65 -1.33 6.11 17.59
C VAL A 65 -2.63 6.81 17.17
N GLY A 66 -2.89 8.02 17.68
CA GLY A 66 -4.03 8.84 17.26
C GLY A 66 -3.98 9.18 15.77
N PHE A 67 -2.82 9.64 15.28
CA PHE A 67 -2.61 9.88 13.85
C PHE A 67 -2.83 8.62 13.00
N LEU A 68 -2.25 7.49 13.41
CA LEU A 68 -2.38 6.21 12.72
C LEU A 68 -3.85 5.74 12.68
N SER A 69 -4.59 5.95 13.77
CA SER A 69 -6.02 5.64 13.84
C SER A 69 -6.82 6.47 12.83
N VAL A 70 -6.61 7.80 12.81
CA VAL A 70 -7.28 8.69 11.85
C VAL A 70 -6.91 8.33 10.42
N TYR A 71 -5.64 8.08 10.15
CA TYR A 71 -5.14 7.66 8.85
C TYR A 71 -5.79 6.35 8.37
N CYS A 72 -5.80 5.31 9.21
CA CYS A 72 -6.40 4.02 8.87
C CYS A 72 -7.91 4.12 8.64
N VAL A 73 -8.62 4.86 9.51
CA VAL A 73 -10.09 5.01 9.38
C VAL A 73 -10.46 5.82 8.15
N VAL A 74 -9.83 6.97 7.96
CA VAL A 74 -10.24 7.95 6.95
C VAL A 74 -9.71 7.57 5.57
N ASP A 75 -8.39 7.46 5.41
CA ASP A 75 -7.77 7.30 4.10
C ASP A 75 -7.75 5.84 3.61
N LYS A 76 -7.22 4.91 4.42
CA LYS A 76 -7.19 3.46 4.06
C LYS A 76 -8.58 2.83 4.10
N GLY A 77 -9.43 3.26 5.02
CA GLY A 77 -10.75 2.69 5.25
C GLY A 77 -11.84 3.34 4.40
N VAL A 78 -12.37 4.45 4.91
CA VAL A 78 -13.58 5.09 4.38
C VAL A 78 -13.39 5.57 2.95
N MET A 79 -12.31 6.31 2.67
CA MET A 79 -12.05 6.83 1.33
C MET A 79 -11.78 5.70 0.34
N TRP A 80 -11.04 4.66 0.71
CA TRP A 80 -10.80 3.53 -0.18
C TRP A 80 -12.06 2.74 -0.49
N GLY A 81 -12.84 2.39 0.54
CA GLY A 81 -14.05 1.61 0.34
C GLY A 81 -15.11 2.37 -0.46
N LEU A 82 -15.29 3.68 -0.21
CA LEU A 82 -16.16 4.52 -1.04
C LEU A 82 -15.63 4.66 -2.47
N PHE A 83 -14.32 4.81 -2.65
CA PHE A 83 -13.69 4.89 -3.98
C PHE A 83 -13.95 3.61 -4.78
N LEU A 84 -13.81 2.42 -4.18
CA LEU A 84 -14.09 1.16 -4.85
C LEU A 84 -15.59 0.95 -5.13
N ALA A 85 -16.47 1.33 -4.19
CA ALA A 85 -17.90 1.08 -4.31
C ALA A 85 -18.63 2.06 -5.23
N LEU A 86 -18.25 3.34 -5.23
CA LEU A 86 -19.02 4.42 -5.87
C LEU A 86 -18.47 4.86 -7.23
N LEU A 87 -17.16 4.70 -7.47
CA LEU A 87 -16.52 5.28 -8.66
C LEU A 87 -17.06 4.65 -9.96
N LEU A 88 -17.03 3.32 -10.08
CA LEU A 88 -17.50 2.64 -11.30
C LEU A 88 -18.99 2.91 -11.59
N PRO A 89 -19.93 2.75 -10.63
CA PRO A 89 -21.34 3.10 -10.86
C PRO A 89 -21.53 4.56 -11.25
N PHE A 90 -20.78 5.48 -10.62
CA PHE A 90 -20.89 6.91 -10.91
C PHE A 90 -20.53 7.23 -12.37
N PHE A 91 -19.38 6.76 -12.84
CA PHE A 91 -18.93 7.03 -14.21
C PHE A 91 -19.78 6.31 -15.27
N LYS A 92 -20.21 5.08 -14.97
CA LYS A 92 -21.01 4.29 -15.92
C LYS A 92 -22.45 4.81 -16.04
N GLN A 93 -23.14 5.06 -14.92
CA GLN A 93 -24.57 5.39 -14.92
C GLN A 93 -24.86 6.88 -15.12
N TYR A 94 -23.99 7.78 -14.63
CA TYR A 94 -24.28 9.22 -14.62
C TYR A 94 -23.41 10.05 -15.54
N VAL A 95 -22.12 9.73 -15.63
CA VAL A 95 -21.25 10.38 -16.61
C VAL A 95 -21.45 9.78 -18.01
N GLY A 96 -21.91 8.52 -18.08
CA GLY A 96 -22.17 7.83 -19.34
C GLY A 96 -20.89 7.51 -20.11
N VAL A 97 -19.78 7.27 -19.40
CA VAL A 97 -18.50 6.89 -20.00
C VAL A 97 -18.51 5.40 -20.34
N PRO A 98 -18.08 5.00 -21.54
CA PRO A 98 -17.86 3.60 -21.91
C PRO A 98 -16.96 2.86 -20.89
N GLY A 99 -17.25 1.59 -20.64
CA GLY A 99 -16.58 0.82 -19.57
C GLY A 99 -15.08 0.60 -19.81
N ASP A 100 -14.70 0.45 -21.07
CA ASP A 100 -13.31 0.40 -21.56
C ASP A 100 -12.56 1.70 -21.25
N THR A 101 -13.14 2.86 -21.62
CA THR A 101 -12.54 4.18 -21.37
C THR A 101 -12.43 4.46 -19.87
N PHE A 102 -13.42 4.03 -19.08
CA PHE A 102 -13.35 4.12 -17.63
C PHE A 102 -12.21 3.26 -17.06
N GLN A 103 -12.05 2.02 -17.53
CA GLN A 103 -10.99 1.12 -17.07
C GLN A 103 -9.61 1.69 -17.40
N ASP A 104 -9.41 2.24 -18.60
CA ASP A 104 -8.18 2.92 -19.01
C ASP A 104 -7.87 4.09 -18.07
N THR A 105 -8.87 4.95 -17.83
CA THR A 105 -8.74 6.12 -16.94
C THR A 105 -8.46 5.70 -15.49
N TYR A 106 -9.09 4.63 -15.03
CA TYR A 106 -8.90 4.07 -13.69
C TYR A 106 -7.49 3.51 -13.51
N ASN A 107 -6.99 2.77 -14.49
CA ASN A 107 -5.63 2.24 -14.48
C ASN A 107 -4.59 3.37 -14.42
N VAL A 108 -4.79 4.44 -15.21
CA VAL A 108 -3.95 5.64 -15.15
C VAL A 108 -4.03 6.31 -13.78
N ALA A 109 -5.23 6.45 -13.22
CA ALA A 109 -5.41 7.04 -11.89
C ALA A 109 -4.68 6.26 -10.79
N LEU A 110 -4.58 4.93 -10.88
CA LEU A 110 -3.90 4.09 -9.89
C LEU A 110 -2.38 3.99 -10.05
N LEU A 111 -1.79 4.54 -11.11
CA LEU A 111 -0.33 4.53 -11.32
C LEU A 111 0.51 4.99 -10.11
N PRO A 112 0.10 6.00 -9.30
CA PRO A 112 0.88 6.44 -8.15
C PRO A 112 1.13 5.35 -7.11
N TRP A 113 0.31 4.30 -7.05
CA TRP A 113 0.52 3.16 -6.16
C TRP A 113 1.81 2.40 -6.49
N SER A 114 2.16 2.31 -7.77
CA SER A 114 3.42 1.72 -8.25
C SER A 114 4.62 2.63 -7.97
N MET A 115 4.38 3.93 -7.83
CA MET A 115 5.42 4.95 -7.58
C MET A 115 5.75 5.13 -6.10
N LYS A 116 5.12 4.40 -5.17
CA LYS A 116 5.38 4.53 -3.72
C LYS A 116 6.87 4.43 -3.36
N GLY A 117 7.58 3.47 -3.96
CA GLY A 117 9.03 3.30 -3.75
C GLY A 117 9.83 4.56 -4.09
N PHE A 118 9.42 5.27 -5.14
CA PHE A 118 10.03 6.54 -5.53
C PHE A 118 9.74 7.64 -4.50
N PHE A 119 8.49 7.78 -4.03
CA PHE A 119 8.17 8.78 -3.01
C PHE A 119 8.91 8.54 -1.70
N GLY A 120 9.03 7.30 -1.24
CA GLY A 120 9.82 6.95 -0.05
C GLY A 120 11.31 7.24 -0.22
N SER A 121 11.87 6.90 -1.39
CA SER A 121 13.26 7.22 -1.71
C SER A 121 13.50 8.74 -1.75
N LEU A 122 12.59 9.49 -2.36
CA LEU A 122 12.66 10.95 -2.46
C LEU A 122 12.61 11.61 -1.08
N SER A 123 11.69 11.17 -0.22
CA SER A 123 11.58 11.68 1.15
C SER A 123 12.82 11.40 1.99
N ASP A 124 13.55 10.31 1.76
CA ASP A 124 14.72 9.95 2.57
C ASP A 124 15.98 10.77 2.24
N VAL A 125 16.03 11.34 1.03
CA VAL A 125 17.18 12.07 0.49
C VAL A 125 16.99 13.57 0.54
N PHE A 126 15.77 14.05 0.28
CA PHE A 126 15.47 15.46 0.20
C PHE A 126 14.59 15.89 1.39
N PRO A 127 15.17 16.45 2.47
CA PRO A 127 14.41 17.02 3.56
C PRO A 127 13.77 18.33 3.09
N PHE A 128 12.46 18.28 2.83
CA PHE A 128 11.69 19.44 2.41
C PHE A 128 11.30 20.30 3.61
N LEU A 129 11.71 21.57 3.61
CA LEU A 129 11.51 22.54 4.70
C LEU A 129 12.03 22.07 6.08
N GLY A 130 13.03 21.17 6.07
CA GLY A 130 13.70 20.68 7.27
C GLY A 130 13.03 19.46 7.92
N PHE A 131 12.03 18.86 7.26
CA PHE A 131 11.44 17.57 7.63
C PHE A 131 11.51 16.61 6.43
N TYR A 132 11.75 15.33 6.67
CA TYR A 132 11.79 14.31 5.63
C TYR A 132 10.38 13.84 5.23
N LYS A 133 9.40 13.83 6.14
CA LYS A 133 8.07 13.22 5.87
C LYS A 133 6.91 14.20 6.01
N ARG A 134 6.90 15.03 7.07
CA ARG A 134 5.75 15.88 7.41
C ARG A 134 5.29 16.81 6.28
N HIS A 135 6.22 17.53 5.65
CA HIS A 135 5.86 18.52 4.64
C HIS A 135 5.49 17.90 3.29
N TYR A 136 6.01 16.71 2.98
CA TYR A 136 5.53 15.92 1.84
C TYR A 136 4.09 15.49 2.04
N MET A 137 3.76 14.97 3.23
CA MET A 137 2.38 14.61 3.54
C MET A 137 1.46 15.81 3.48
N SER A 138 1.83 16.97 4.05
CA SER A 138 0.95 18.15 4.03
C SER A 138 0.71 18.70 2.63
N THR A 139 1.75 18.76 1.79
CA THR A 139 1.63 19.27 0.42
C THR A 139 0.84 18.31 -0.47
N ALA A 140 1.08 17.01 -0.34
CA ALA A 140 0.32 15.99 -1.03
C ALA A 140 -1.16 15.99 -0.59
N THR A 141 -1.43 16.13 0.72
CA THR A 141 -2.79 16.24 1.25
C THR A 141 -3.51 17.48 0.74
N ALA A 142 -2.85 18.65 0.68
CA ALA A 142 -3.43 19.85 0.10
C ALA A 142 -3.78 19.66 -1.39
N LEU A 143 -2.88 19.04 -2.17
CA LEU A 143 -3.11 18.71 -3.58
C LEU A 143 -4.31 17.77 -3.76
N GLY A 144 -4.42 16.74 -2.92
CA GLY A 144 -5.56 15.82 -2.92
C GLY A 144 -6.88 16.50 -2.58
N ILE A 145 -6.90 17.39 -1.58
CA ILE A 145 -8.08 18.18 -1.21
C ILE A 145 -8.54 19.03 -2.40
N CYS A 146 -7.62 19.77 -3.03
CA CYS A 146 -7.93 20.57 -4.21
C CYS A 146 -8.52 19.71 -5.33
N SER A 147 -7.92 18.55 -5.62
CA SER A 147 -8.41 17.64 -6.64
C SER A 147 -9.83 17.14 -6.37
N TYR A 148 -10.12 16.63 -5.17
CA TYR A 148 -11.45 16.13 -4.83
C TYR A 148 -12.51 17.23 -4.77
N ILE A 149 -12.15 18.45 -4.35
CA ILE A 149 -13.04 19.61 -4.43
C ILE A 149 -13.35 19.94 -5.89
N THR A 150 -12.34 20.01 -6.76
CA THR A 150 -12.54 20.28 -8.19
C THR A 150 -13.42 19.21 -8.84
N LEU A 151 -13.21 17.93 -8.53
CA LEU A 151 -14.05 16.82 -9.02
C LEU A 151 -15.50 16.93 -8.54
N THR A 152 -15.72 17.42 -7.33
CA THR A 152 -17.06 17.63 -6.77
C THR A 152 -17.81 18.75 -7.50
N LEU A 153 -17.10 19.83 -7.85
CA LEU A 153 -17.67 21.02 -8.47
C LEU A 153 -17.87 20.88 -9.99
N LEU A 154 -17.20 19.92 -10.62
CA LEU A 154 -17.31 19.68 -12.06
C LEU A 154 -18.72 19.20 -12.46
N SER A 155 -19.23 19.74 -13.57
CA SER A 155 -20.49 19.24 -14.15
C SER A 155 -20.27 17.86 -14.77
N THR A 156 -21.32 17.01 -14.77
CA THR A 156 -21.26 15.66 -15.35
C THR A 156 -21.03 15.69 -16.85
N GLU A 157 -21.56 16.70 -17.55
CA GLU A 157 -21.33 16.93 -18.99
C GLU A 157 -19.87 17.24 -19.29
N PHE A 158 -19.23 18.07 -18.45
CA PHE A 158 -17.80 18.35 -18.58
C PHE A 158 -16.95 17.12 -18.27
N MET A 159 -17.32 16.34 -17.25
CA MET A 159 -16.63 15.07 -16.96
C MET A 159 -16.69 14.08 -18.13
N ARG A 160 -17.81 14.06 -18.86
CA ARG A 160 -17.98 13.18 -20.03
C ARG A 160 -17.14 13.63 -21.23
N SER A 161 -17.05 14.93 -21.47
CA SER A 161 -16.27 15.48 -22.59
C SER A 161 -14.76 15.50 -22.31
N ALA A 162 -14.36 15.71 -21.06
CA ALA A 162 -12.97 15.85 -20.64
C ALA A 162 -12.51 14.71 -19.71
N VAL A 163 -12.72 13.45 -20.13
CA VAL A 163 -12.36 12.26 -19.33
C VAL A 163 -10.89 12.25 -18.91
N VAL A 164 -9.99 12.73 -19.78
CA VAL A 164 -8.55 12.84 -19.49
C VAL A 164 -8.28 13.78 -18.31
N VAL A 165 -8.98 14.92 -18.22
CA VAL A 165 -8.85 15.86 -17.10
C VAL A 165 -9.32 15.21 -15.80
N VAL A 166 -10.41 14.45 -15.86
CA VAL A 166 -10.94 13.71 -14.72
C VAL A 166 -9.95 12.63 -14.26
N GLY A 167 -9.37 11.87 -15.20
CA GLY A 167 -8.31 10.91 -14.93
C GLY A 167 -7.09 11.54 -14.27
N PHE A 168 -6.66 12.72 -14.74
CA PHE A 168 -5.56 13.47 -14.15
C PHE A 168 -5.89 13.95 -12.72
N LEU A 169 -7.10 14.46 -12.47
CA LEU A 169 -7.52 14.83 -11.12
C LEU A 169 -7.54 13.61 -10.18
N LEU A 170 -8.11 12.48 -10.63
CA LEU A 170 -8.08 11.24 -9.87
C LEU A 170 -6.65 10.77 -9.60
N PHE A 171 -5.75 10.90 -10.57
CA PHE A 171 -4.32 10.62 -10.42
C PHE A 171 -3.67 11.50 -9.34
N LEU A 172 -3.95 12.81 -9.30
CA LEU A 172 -3.48 13.69 -8.22
C LEU A 172 -3.99 13.26 -6.84
N GLY A 173 -5.26 12.83 -6.76
CA GLY A 173 -5.83 12.26 -5.54
C GLY A 173 -5.10 10.97 -5.12
N GLN A 174 -4.74 10.11 -6.06
CA GLN A 174 -3.99 8.88 -5.76
C GLN A 174 -2.52 9.14 -5.41
N ILE A 175 -1.90 10.21 -5.94
CA ILE A 175 -0.58 10.67 -5.46
C ILE A 175 -0.64 11.00 -3.98
N GLN A 176 -1.64 11.79 -3.55
CA GLN A 176 -1.82 12.13 -2.14
C GLN A 176 -1.80 10.88 -1.26
N ARG A 177 -2.61 9.89 -1.62
CA ARG A 177 -2.75 8.65 -0.86
C ARG A 177 -1.48 7.81 -0.88
N ALA A 178 -0.84 7.69 -2.03
CA ALA A 178 0.42 6.95 -2.17
C ALA A 178 1.55 7.57 -1.33
N VAL A 179 1.65 8.90 -1.32
CA VAL A 179 2.65 9.62 -0.50
C VAL A 179 2.36 9.42 0.99
N VAL A 180 1.13 9.68 1.45
CA VAL A 180 0.80 9.57 2.88
C VAL A 180 0.95 8.14 3.39
N ASP A 181 0.52 7.14 2.61
CA ASP A 181 0.70 5.72 2.91
C ASP A 181 2.16 5.34 3.08
N MET A 182 3.01 5.73 2.11
CA MET A 182 4.44 5.41 2.19
C MET A 182 5.12 6.09 3.38
N MET A 183 4.75 7.33 3.71
CA MET A 183 5.33 8.04 4.85
C MET A 183 4.87 7.46 6.20
N ALA A 184 3.59 7.10 6.32
CA ALA A 184 3.03 6.50 7.51
C ALA A 184 3.63 5.10 7.76
N ASP A 185 3.59 4.23 6.76
CA ASP A 185 4.13 2.87 6.84
C ASP A 185 5.65 2.91 7.04
N GLY A 186 6.35 3.84 6.38
CA GLY A 186 7.78 4.07 6.56
C GLY A 186 8.16 4.57 7.97
N LYS A 187 7.24 5.21 8.70
CA LYS A 187 7.47 5.56 10.12
C LYS A 187 7.16 4.39 11.04
N VAL A 188 6.08 3.65 10.79
CA VAL A 188 5.76 2.42 11.52
C VAL A 188 6.91 1.41 11.39
N SER A 189 7.49 1.24 10.21
CA SER A 189 8.63 0.34 9.98
C SER A 189 9.88 0.75 10.75
N GLU A 190 10.12 2.05 10.93
CA GLU A 190 11.25 2.56 11.74
C GLU A 190 11.10 2.15 13.21
N PHE A 191 9.89 2.26 13.77
CA PHE A 191 9.59 1.79 15.12
C PHE A 191 9.64 0.27 15.23
N MET A 192 9.18 -0.46 14.22
CA MET A 192 9.28 -1.92 14.16
C MET A 192 10.73 -2.42 14.18
N VAL A 193 11.67 -1.64 13.64
CA VAL A 193 13.11 -1.95 13.72
C VAL A 193 13.66 -1.66 15.11
N LYS A 194 13.25 -0.56 15.74
CA LYS A 194 13.66 -0.18 17.10
C LYS A 194 13.13 -1.15 18.17
N GLU A 195 11.88 -1.56 18.05
CA GLU A 195 11.20 -2.46 19.00
C GLU A 195 10.56 -3.66 18.29
N PRO A 196 11.32 -4.75 18.06
CA PRO A 196 10.82 -5.90 17.31
C PRO A 196 9.63 -6.62 17.95
N ALA A 197 9.44 -6.48 19.27
CA ALA A 197 8.36 -7.10 20.01
C ALA A 197 6.95 -6.64 19.58
N ILE A 198 6.84 -5.48 18.94
CA ILE A 198 5.55 -4.84 18.59
C ILE A 198 5.23 -4.96 17.09
N LYS A 199 6.07 -5.66 16.32
CA LYS A 199 5.87 -5.85 14.87
C LYS A 199 4.51 -6.41 14.51
N SER A 200 4.12 -7.51 15.17
CA SER A 200 2.81 -8.14 14.97
C SER A 200 1.67 -7.23 15.40
N ASP A 201 1.86 -6.50 16.49
CA ASP A 201 0.84 -5.64 17.09
C ASP A 201 0.55 -4.46 16.17
N ALA A 202 1.57 -3.76 15.66
CA ALA A 202 1.40 -2.61 14.76
C ALA A 202 0.68 -3.00 13.45
N VAL A 203 1.10 -4.10 12.82
CA VAL A 203 0.49 -4.57 11.56
C VAL A 203 -0.97 -5.00 11.80
N SER A 204 -1.24 -5.71 12.90
CA SER A 204 -2.59 -6.13 13.26
C SER A 204 -3.51 -4.94 13.55
N PHE A 205 -2.99 -3.88 14.18
CA PHE A 205 -3.76 -2.66 14.42
C PHE A 205 -4.18 -2.00 13.12
N ILE A 206 -3.20 -1.76 12.23
CA ILE A 206 -3.43 -1.09 10.95
C ILE A 206 -4.43 -1.88 10.12
N ALA A 207 -4.21 -3.20 9.97
CA ALA A 207 -5.10 -4.06 9.23
C ALA A 207 -6.51 -4.12 9.84
N GLY A 208 -6.60 -4.33 11.16
CA GLY A 208 -7.88 -4.42 11.86
C GLY A 208 -8.72 -3.15 11.72
N VAL A 209 -8.14 -1.99 12.00
CA VAL A 209 -8.83 -0.70 11.86
C VAL A 209 -9.20 -0.42 10.40
N THR A 210 -8.31 -0.72 9.45
CA THR A 210 -8.58 -0.53 8.01
C THR A 210 -9.75 -1.38 7.53
N TYR A 211 -9.81 -2.67 7.88
CA TYR A 211 -10.89 -3.54 7.45
C TYR A 211 -12.23 -3.18 8.09
N ILE A 212 -12.24 -2.82 9.39
CA ILE A 212 -13.47 -2.37 10.07
C ILE A 212 -14.03 -1.11 9.41
N SER A 213 -13.18 -0.11 9.19
CA SER A 213 -13.59 1.15 8.56
C SER A 213 -14.00 0.97 7.09
N MET A 214 -13.32 0.10 6.36
CA MET A 214 -13.69 -0.27 4.99
C MET A 214 -15.07 -0.95 4.97
N LEU A 215 -15.36 -1.90 5.87
CA LEU A 215 -16.69 -2.52 5.98
C LEU A 215 -17.80 -1.49 6.23
N VAL A 216 -17.58 -0.56 7.17
CA VAL A 216 -18.53 0.54 7.45
C VAL A 216 -18.76 1.39 6.21
N SER A 217 -17.71 1.68 5.45
CA SER A 217 -17.80 2.51 4.25
C SER A 217 -18.54 1.83 3.10
N LEU A 218 -18.35 0.52 2.89
CA LEU A 218 -19.13 -0.24 1.91
C LEU A 218 -20.62 -0.29 2.32
N ALA A 219 -20.91 -0.49 3.60
CA ALA A 219 -22.29 -0.44 4.10
C ALA A 219 -22.92 0.94 3.88
N ALA A 220 -22.18 2.03 4.10
CA ALA A 220 -22.62 3.40 3.84
C ALA A 220 -22.77 3.72 2.34
N ALA A 221 -22.05 3.02 1.46
CA ALA A 221 -22.18 3.18 0.01
C ALA A 221 -23.53 2.66 -0.53
N VAL A 222 -24.10 1.61 0.07
CA VAL A 222 -25.37 1.00 -0.39
C VAL A 222 -26.54 2.00 -0.48
N PRO A 223 -26.89 2.77 0.56
CA PRO A 223 -27.98 3.75 0.45
C PRO A 223 -27.66 4.87 -0.55
N LEU A 224 -26.38 5.23 -0.71
CA LEU A 224 -25.95 6.24 -1.69
C LEU A 224 -26.14 5.75 -3.13
N LEU A 225 -25.88 4.46 -3.39
CA LEU A 225 -26.13 3.84 -4.69
C LEU A 225 -27.63 3.71 -5.00
N LYS A 226 -28.45 3.42 -3.97
CA LYS A 226 -29.91 3.28 -4.14
C LYS A 226 -30.63 4.59 -4.48
N ARG A 227 -30.05 5.75 -4.15
CA ARG A 227 -30.69 7.05 -4.39
C ARG A 227 -30.88 7.41 -5.87
N ASN A 228 -30.27 6.69 -6.82
CA ASN A 228 -30.41 6.86 -8.28
C ASN A 228 -30.30 8.30 -8.87
N ASP A 229 -29.93 9.31 -8.08
CA ASP A 229 -29.88 10.73 -8.47
C ASP A 229 -28.46 11.20 -8.88
N GLY A 230 -27.47 10.31 -8.88
CA GLY A 230 -26.07 10.65 -9.19
C GLY A 230 -25.33 11.37 -8.06
N SER A 231 -26.05 11.69 -6.98
CA SER A 231 -25.51 12.30 -5.76
C SER A 231 -24.50 11.39 -5.05
N GLY A 232 -24.60 10.06 -5.18
CA GLY A 232 -23.73 9.11 -4.50
C GLY A 232 -22.24 9.33 -4.77
N GLY A 233 -21.83 9.44 -6.04
CA GLY A 233 -20.43 9.68 -6.40
C GLY A 233 -19.91 11.05 -5.93
N ARG A 234 -20.73 12.09 -6.06
CA ARG A 234 -20.40 13.44 -5.55
C ARG A 234 -20.24 13.47 -4.04
N VAL A 235 -21.13 12.80 -3.31
CA VAL A 235 -21.01 12.63 -1.85
C VAL A 235 -19.73 11.87 -1.49
N GLY A 236 -19.35 10.87 -2.28
CA GLY A 236 -18.06 10.17 -2.13
C GLY A 236 -16.86 11.12 -2.23
N PHE A 237 -16.85 12.02 -3.22
CA PHE A 237 -15.79 13.02 -3.37
C PHE A 237 -15.80 14.08 -2.25
N ILE A 238 -16.97 14.49 -1.77
CA ILE A 238 -17.09 15.40 -0.61
C ILE A 238 -16.53 14.73 0.65
N ILE A 239 -16.90 13.48 0.91
CA ILE A 239 -16.39 12.72 2.07
C ILE A 239 -14.88 12.57 1.96
N ALA A 240 -14.34 12.33 0.77
CA ALA A 240 -12.90 12.31 0.53
C ALA A 240 -12.24 13.66 0.87
N ALA A 241 -12.75 14.78 0.35
CA ALA A 241 -12.20 16.10 0.62
C ALA A 241 -12.25 16.47 2.13
N CYS A 242 -13.38 16.20 2.79
CA CYS A 242 -13.55 16.41 4.22
C CYS A 242 -12.61 15.51 5.03
N GLY A 243 -12.52 14.23 4.65
CA GLY A 243 -11.63 13.26 5.28
C GLY A 243 -10.16 13.68 5.21
N LEU A 244 -9.71 14.13 4.04
CA LEU A 244 -8.35 14.66 3.89
C LEU A 244 -8.10 15.89 4.74
N THR A 245 -9.09 16.76 4.92
CA THR A 245 -9.00 17.92 5.80
C THR A 245 -8.84 17.50 7.27
N VAL A 246 -9.58 16.47 7.71
CA VAL A 246 -9.42 15.87 9.04
C VAL A 246 -8.02 15.25 9.21
N LEU A 247 -7.49 14.60 8.18
CA LEU A 247 -6.14 14.03 8.19
C LEU A 247 -5.04 15.09 8.15
N LEU A 248 -5.30 16.25 7.52
CA LEU A 248 -4.36 17.36 7.46
C LEU A 248 -4.08 17.95 8.84
N TYR A 249 -5.08 17.99 9.73
CA TYR A 249 -4.93 18.53 11.09
C TYR A 249 -3.81 17.86 11.92
N PRO A 250 -3.77 16.53 12.13
CA PRO A 250 -2.70 15.88 12.90
C PRO A 250 -1.33 15.96 12.20
N ILE A 251 -1.28 16.00 10.86
CA ILE A 251 -0.05 16.21 10.09
C ILE A 251 0.52 17.62 10.40
N LEU A 252 -0.33 18.65 10.34
CA LEU A 252 0.06 20.02 10.63
C LEU A 252 0.35 20.25 12.12
N ARG A 253 -0.25 19.50 13.04
CA ARG A 253 0.07 19.56 14.48
C ARG A 253 1.34 18.77 14.84
N GLY A 254 1.97 18.08 13.89
CA GLY A 254 3.21 17.35 14.12
C GLY A 254 3.01 16.14 15.02
N TRP A 255 1.90 15.43 14.87
CA TRP A 255 1.68 14.17 15.60
C TRP A 255 2.55 13.03 15.06
N LEU A 256 3.16 13.24 13.89
CA LEU A 256 4.22 12.38 13.39
C LEU A 256 5.52 12.64 14.19
N PRO A 257 6.08 11.63 14.88
CA PRO A 257 7.30 11.79 15.64
C PRO A 257 8.48 11.89 14.67
N GLU A 258 8.89 13.12 14.36
CA GLU A 258 9.97 13.43 13.44
C GLU A 258 10.89 14.50 14.04
N GLU A 259 12.19 14.22 14.01
CA GLU A 259 13.20 15.19 14.40
C GLU A 259 13.45 16.18 13.27
N ARG A 260 13.54 17.46 13.63
CA ARG A 260 13.84 18.51 12.66
C ARG A 260 15.30 18.40 12.24
N VAL A 261 15.54 18.39 10.94
CA VAL A 261 16.89 18.39 10.39
C VAL A 261 17.57 19.74 10.65
N GLU A 262 18.88 19.72 10.93
CA GLU A 262 19.69 20.94 11.04
C GLU A 262 19.45 21.88 9.85
N LYS A 263 19.25 23.17 10.12
CA LYS A 263 18.92 24.19 9.10
C LYS A 263 19.91 24.19 7.93
N ALA A 264 21.18 23.85 8.17
CA ALA A 264 22.24 23.79 7.15
C ALA A 264 22.05 22.65 6.12
N LYS A 265 21.34 21.57 6.49
CA LYS A 265 21.06 20.40 5.62
C LYS A 265 19.63 20.43 5.06
N SER A 266 18.79 21.36 5.52
CA SER A 266 17.44 21.57 5.00
C SER A 266 17.48 21.95 3.51
N ASN A 267 16.54 21.41 2.72
CA ASN A 267 16.41 21.66 1.28
C ASN A 267 17.64 21.30 0.44
N ARG A 268 18.52 20.41 0.93
CA ARG A 268 19.67 19.91 0.17
C ARG A 268 19.55 18.39 0.01
N VAL A 269 19.86 17.91 -1.19
CA VAL A 269 19.90 16.48 -1.50
C VAL A 269 21.07 15.85 -0.75
N ASP A 270 20.80 14.86 0.09
CA ASP A 270 21.83 14.07 0.76
C ASP A 270 22.46 13.06 -0.21
N TRP A 271 23.41 13.54 -1.01
CA TRP A 271 24.15 12.74 -1.99
C TRP A 271 24.92 11.58 -1.35
N GLY A 272 25.25 11.65 -0.06
CA GLY A 272 25.88 10.55 0.67
C GLY A 272 24.97 9.33 0.77
N LYS A 273 23.70 9.54 1.12
CA LYS A 273 22.68 8.47 1.14
C LYS A 273 22.41 7.90 -0.26
N VAL A 274 22.31 8.78 -1.26
CA VAL A 274 22.11 8.35 -2.66
C VAL A 274 23.22 7.42 -3.09
N ARG A 275 24.49 7.79 -2.85
CA ARG A 275 25.64 6.97 -3.24
C ARG A 275 25.72 5.66 -2.46
N LYS A 276 25.33 5.66 -1.18
CA LYS A 276 25.33 4.46 -0.33
C LYS A 276 24.26 3.44 -0.73
N HIS A 277 23.07 3.90 -1.09
CA HIS A 277 21.92 3.04 -1.39
C HIS A 277 21.47 3.12 -2.86
N TRP A 278 22.40 3.46 -3.76
CA TRP A 278 22.10 3.79 -5.16
C TRP A 278 21.28 2.74 -5.91
N LYS A 279 21.47 1.44 -5.61
CA LYS A 279 20.67 0.34 -6.19
C LYS A 279 19.18 0.43 -5.86
N LEU A 280 18.84 0.84 -4.65
CA LEU A 280 17.45 1.02 -4.23
C LEU A 280 16.83 2.26 -4.91
N PHE A 281 17.62 3.32 -5.08
CA PHE A 281 17.19 4.50 -5.85
C PHE A 281 16.96 4.18 -7.31
N THR A 282 17.85 3.42 -7.95
CA THR A 282 17.71 3.06 -9.37
C THR A 282 16.45 2.26 -9.61
N ILE A 283 16.13 1.25 -8.79
CA ILE A 283 14.91 0.47 -9.00
C ILE A 283 13.65 1.29 -8.73
N ALA A 284 13.66 2.16 -7.73
CA ALA A 284 12.54 3.07 -7.44
C ALA A 284 12.25 4.04 -8.61
N VAL A 285 13.30 4.65 -9.17
CA VAL A 285 13.19 5.54 -10.33
C VAL A 285 12.76 4.75 -11.57
N MET A 286 13.33 3.57 -11.83
CA MET A 286 12.94 2.71 -12.95
C MET A 286 11.46 2.31 -12.85
N THR A 287 10.96 2.00 -11.66
CA THR A 287 9.56 1.63 -11.44
C THR A 287 8.64 2.83 -11.68
N ALA A 288 9.03 4.01 -11.23
CA ALA A 288 8.28 5.25 -11.48
C ALA A 288 8.24 5.61 -12.96
N LEU A 289 9.37 5.52 -13.68
CA LEU A 289 9.43 5.74 -15.12
C LEU A 289 8.61 4.71 -15.90
N ALA A 290 8.67 3.43 -15.51
CA ALA A 290 7.86 2.39 -16.13
C ALA A 290 6.37 2.65 -15.95
N ALA A 291 5.94 3.08 -14.74
CA ALA A 291 4.55 3.43 -14.44
C ALA A 291 4.08 4.67 -15.21
N LEU A 292 4.90 5.72 -15.29
CA LEU A 292 4.56 6.92 -16.08
C LEU A 292 4.49 6.62 -17.58
N GLY A 293 5.45 5.83 -18.09
CA GLY A 293 5.43 5.38 -19.48
C GLY A 293 4.21 4.51 -19.77
N LEU A 294 3.78 3.67 -18.82
CA LEU A 294 2.52 2.92 -18.95
C LEU A 294 1.32 3.86 -19.09
N GLY A 295 1.27 4.95 -18.33
CA GLY A 295 0.23 5.97 -18.47
C GLY A 295 0.20 6.63 -19.85
N VAL A 296 1.37 6.94 -20.42
CA VAL A 296 1.48 7.50 -21.78
C VAL A 296 1.06 6.48 -22.84
N VAL A 297 1.52 5.23 -22.72
CA VAL A 297 1.17 4.15 -23.64
C VAL A 297 -0.32 3.85 -23.57
N GLN A 298 -0.93 3.87 -22.37
CA GLN A 298 -2.38 3.72 -22.22
C GLN A 298 -3.15 4.85 -22.91
N ALA A 299 -2.62 6.08 -22.90
CA ALA A 299 -3.30 7.23 -23.49
C ALA A 299 -3.20 7.29 -25.04
N PHE A 300 -2.10 6.82 -25.63
CA PHE A 300 -1.79 7.09 -27.05
C PHE A 300 -1.52 5.85 -27.92
N ALA A 301 -1.30 4.67 -27.34
CA ALA A 301 -0.84 3.51 -28.10
C ALA A 301 -1.94 2.46 -28.31
N ASP A 302 -1.80 1.68 -29.39
CA ASP A 302 -2.66 0.55 -29.72
C ASP A 302 -2.56 -0.58 -28.68
N ASP A 303 -3.58 -1.44 -28.62
CA ASP A 303 -3.66 -2.53 -27.64
C ASP A 303 -2.45 -3.48 -27.68
N TRP A 304 -1.92 -3.75 -28.87
CA TRP A 304 -0.70 -4.54 -29.03
C TRP A 304 0.53 -3.86 -28.44
N ALA A 305 0.67 -2.55 -28.65
CA ALA A 305 1.77 -1.77 -28.08
C ALA A 305 1.66 -1.69 -26.54
N ARG A 306 0.43 -1.56 -26.01
CA ARG A 306 0.16 -1.62 -24.56
C ARG A 306 0.58 -2.96 -23.96
N LEU A 307 0.20 -4.07 -24.59
CA LEU A 307 0.57 -5.42 -24.16
C LEU A 307 2.08 -5.64 -24.21
N VAL A 308 2.73 -5.27 -25.31
CA VAL A 308 4.20 -5.40 -25.46
C VAL A 308 4.91 -4.58 -24.39
N TYR A 309 4.48 -3.34 -24.15
CA TYR A 309 5.07 -2.48 -23.12
C TYR A 309 4.90 -3.07 -21.72
N LEU A 310 3.71 -3.59 -21.38
CA LEU A 310 3.44 -4.23 -20.10
C LEU A 310 4.33 -5.46 -19.87
N LEU A 311 4.46 -6.34 -20.87
CA LEU A 311 5.30 -7.53 -20.77
C LEU A 311 6.79 -7.18 -20.67
N ALA A 312 7.25 -6.23 -21.50
CA ALA A 312 8.63 -5.78 -21.51
C ALA A 312 9.03 -5.10 -20.20
N THR A 313 8.21 -4.17 -19.71
CA THR A 313 8.48 -3.48 -18.43
C THR A 313 8.35 -4.43 -17.24
N GLY A 314 7.40 -5.35 -17.26
CA GLY A 314 7.28 -6.41 -16.25
C GLY A 314 8.55 -7.24 -16.15
N ALA A 315 9.04 -7.79 -17.28
CA ALA A 315 10.28 -8.56 -17.31
C ALA A 315 11.50 -7.73 -16.86
N LEU A 316 11.61 -6.50 -17.34
CA LEU A 316 12.70 -5.58 -17.01
C LEU A 316 12.73 -5.24 -15.52
N LEU A 317 11.58 -5.00 -14.89
CA LEU A 317 11.50 -4.73 -13.45
C LEU A 317 11.83 -5.98 -12.61
N GLN A 318 11.47 -7.18 -13.06
CA GLN A 318 11.87 -8.42 -12.37
C GLN A 318 13.39 -8.61 -12.42
N VAL A 319 14.02 -8.46 -13.59
CA VAL A 319 15.47 -8.55 -13.75
C VAL A 319 16.18 -7.47 -12.92
N GLY A 320 15.70 -6.22 -12.98
CA GLY A 320 16.20 -5.12 -12.15
C GLY A 320 16.05 -5.40 -10.65
N GLY A 321 14.98 -6.07 -10.25
CA GLY A 321 14.72 -6.56 -8.89
C GLY A 321 15.78 -7.53 -8.40
N PHE A 322 16.12 -8.55 -9.20
CA PHE A 322 17.17 -9.53 -8.85
C PHE A 322 18.56 -8.90 -8.75
N TRP A 323 18.83 -7.83 -9.49
CA TRP A 323 20.11 -7.12 -9.45
C TRP A 323 20.22 -6.13 -8.27
N SER A 324 19.12 -5.47 -7.91
CA SER A 324 19.11 -4.38 -6.92
C SER A 324 18.79 -4.84 -5.50
N LEU A 325 17.93 -5.85 -5.35
CA LEU A 325 17.39 -6.30 -4.06
C LEU A 325 18.09 -7.56 -3.56
N SER A 326 17.89 -7.88 -2.28
CA SER A 326 18.34 -9.18 -1.76
C SER A 326 17.63 -10.34 -2.47
N ARG A 327 18.30 -11.48 -2.62
CA ARG A 327 17.74 -12.66 -3.30
C ARG A 327 16.39 -13.10 -2.71
N LEU A 328 16.19 -12.92 -1.40
CA LEU A 328 14.94 -13.23 -0.74
C LEU A 328 13.81 -12.27 -1.15
N GLN A 329 14.08 -10.96 -1.12
CA GLN A 329 13.09 -9.94 -1.52
C GLN A 329 12.70 -10.08 -2.99
N ALA A 330 13.66 -10.31 -3.89
CA ALA A 330 13.40 -10.50 -5.31
C ALA A 330 12.53 -11.74 -5.56
N ARG A 331 12.78 -12.86 -4.86
CA ARG A 331 11.94 -14.07 -4.95
C ARG A 331 10.51 -13.82 -4.46
N VAL A 332 10.34 -13.09 -3.37
CA VAL A 332 8.99 -12.75 -2.85
C VAL A 332 8.23 -11.90 -3.87
N ILE A 333 8.88 -10.87 -4.43
CA ILE A 333 8.27 -10.01 -5.46
C ILE A 333 7.90 -10.82 -6.71
N LEU A 334 8.77 -11.73 -7.15
CA LEU A 334 8.50 -12.62 -8.27
C LEU A 334 7.29 -13.51 -8.00
N VAL A 335 7.18 -14.10 -6.81
CA VAL A 335 6.03 -14.93 -6.43
C VAL A 335 4.74 -14.11 -6.43
N ILE A 336 4.76 -12.90 -5.85
CA ILE A 336 3.60 -12.00 -5.87
C ILE A 336 3.20 -11.67 -7.31
N PHE A 337 4.16 -11.34 -8.18
CA PHE A 337 3.90 -11.07 -9.59
C PHE A 337 3.28 -12.27 -10.31
N LEU A 338 3.84 -13.48 -10.13
CA LEU A 338 3.31 -14.71 -10.74
C LEU A 338 1.90 -15.04 -10.25
N VAL A 339 1.58 -14.77 -8.98
CA VAL A 339 0.21 -14.94 -8.45
C VAL A 339 -0.75 -13.98 -9.15
N GLN A 340 -0.36 -12.72 -9.35
CA GLN A 340 -1.19 -11.74 -10.06
C GLN A 340 -1.41 -12.14 -11.53
N VAL A 341 -0.36 -12.58 -12.23
CA VAL A 341 -0.47 -13.07 -13.62
C VAL A 341 -1.40 -14.27 -13.72
N ARG A 342 -1.35 -15.22 -12.77
CA ARG A 342 -2.23 -16.39 -12.76
C ARG A 342 -3.71 -16.03 -12.57
N GLN A 343 -4.01 -14.93 -11.89
CA GLN A 343 -5.38 -14.47 -11.66
C GLN A 343 -5.99 -13.80 -12.90
N VAL A 344 -5.17 -13.38 -13.88
CA VAL A 344 -5.60 -12.98 -15.21
C VAL A 344 -5.95 -14.24 -16.01
N ARG A 345 -7.09 -14.86 -15.72
CA ARG A 345 -7.70 -15.81 -16.65
C ARG A 345 -8.44 -14.98 -17.70
N VAL A 346 -7.91 -15.02 -18.92
CA VAL A 346 -8.54 -14.55 -20.17
C VAL A 346 -9.84 -15.29 -20.40
#